data_AF-C5YR60-F1
#
_entry.id   AF-C5YR60-F1
#
_cell.length_a   1.000
_cell.length_b   1.000
_cell.length_c   1.000
_cell.angle_alpha   90.00
_cell.angle_beta   90.00
_cell.angle_gamma   90.00
#
_symmetry.space_group_name_H-M   'P 1'
#
loop_
_entity.id
_entity.type
_entity.pdbx_description
1 polymer ?
#
loop_
_entity_poly.entity_id
_entity_poly.type
_entity_poly.pdbx_seq_one_letter_code
_entity_poly.pdbx_strand_id
1 'polypeptide(L)'
;MGARKLQGRSSEGQGMMLKTTKTKKNLACASEGYGILKAKKEALAAVRLLRFKRVPGGMDIWMDHWRETKAKAAAEEEEAARPVKERKRVVKQRLPKALIHLMVARPFRTIEDLTPLQLSKRSHEFRQLYALTTFVDAKVRGYEQALIHQYNAQGYAEDEIEVDASVVEN
;
A
#
# COMPACT_ATOMS: atom_id res chain seq x y z
N MET A 1 32.01 -53.10 65.29
CA MET A 1 32.99 -52.02 65.38
C MET A 1 32.46 -50.78 64.66
N GLY A 2 32.57 -49.59 65.28
CA GLY A 2 32.46 -48.23 64.70
C GLY A 2 31.12 -47.86 64.04
N ALA A 3 30.15 -47.15 64.64
CA ALA A 3 30.15 -45.75 65.14
C ALA A 3 30.46 -44.69 64.05
N ARG A 4 29.42 -43.98 63.56
CA ARG A 4 29.08 -42.55 63.84
C ARG A 4 29.92 -41.54 63.01
N LYS A 5 29.44 -40.39 62.50
CA LYS A 5 28.21 -39.59 62.67
C LYS A 5 28.16 -38.51 61.55
N LEU A 6 26.95 -38.15 61.11
CA LEU A 6 26.36 -36.81 60.91
C LEU A 6 27.27 -35.61 60.52
N GLN A 7 26.83 -34.77 59.57
CA GLN A 7 25.89 -33.64 59.80
C GLN A 7 25.95 -32.59 58.66
N GLY A 8 24.78 -32.13 58.20
CA GLY A 8 24.51 -30.74 57.78
C GLY A 8 24.89 -30.35 56.35
N ARG A 9 24.20 -29.47 55.62
CA ARG A 9 23.09 -28.51 55.84
C ARG A 9 22.43 -28.33 54.46
N SER A 10 21.11 -28.43 54.34
CA SER A 10 20.18 -27.30 54.13
C SER A 10 20.66 -26.24 53.14
N SER A 11 19.99 -26.11 51.99
CA SER A 11 18.99 -25.05 51.77
C SER A 11 18.67 -24.91 50.27
N GLU A 12 17.37 -24.71 50.01
CA GLU A 12 16.82 -23.84 48.95
C GLU A 12 17.15 -24.23 47.50
N GLY A 13 16.18 -24.66 46.69
CA GLY A 13 14.96 -23.92 46.38
C GLY A 13 15.10 -23.27 45.00
N GLN A 14 14.00 -23.21 44.26
CA GLN A 14 13.86 -22.71 42.87
C GLN A 14 14.21 -23.78 41.83
N GLY A 15 13.25 -24.56 41.32
CA GLY A 15 12.02 -24.04 40.73
C GLY A 15 12.40 -23.18 39.52
N MET A 16 12.86 -23.81 38.44
CA MET A 16 12.99 -23.16 37.13
C MET A 16 11.59 -22.77 36.65
N MET A 17 11.09 -21.64 37.14
CA MET A 17 10.04 -20.89 36.49
C MET A 17 10.57 -20.54 35.11
N LEU A 18 10.02 -21.21 34.09
CA LEU A 18 9.95 -20.69 32.73
C LEU A 18 9.34 -19.29 32.83
N LYS A 19 10.20 -18.27 32.93
CA LYS A 19 9.81 -16.89 32.74
C LYS A 19 9.45 -16.80 31.28
N THR A 20 8.15 -16.98 31.01
CA THR A 20 7.51 -16.55 29.79
C THR A 20 7.74 -15.05 29.71
N THR A 21 8.85 -14.68 29.06
CA THR A 21 9.01 -13.35 28.50
C THR A 21 7.87 -13.22 27.50
N LYS A 22 6.76 -12.64 27.97
CA LYS A 22 5.79 -11.96 27.12
C LYS A 22 6.58 -10.87 26.41
N THR A 23 7.24 -11.25 25.33
CA THR A 23 7.57 -10.36 24.24
C THR A 23 6.21 -9.85 23.79
N LYS A 24 5.80 -8.71 24.37
CA LYS A 24 4.89 -7.79 23.71
C LYS A 24 5.55 -7.59 22.37
N LYS A 25 5.06 -8.33 21.36
CA LYS A 25 5.38 -8.07 19.97
C LYS A 25 4.96 -6.62 19.80
N ASN A 26 5.96 -5.73 19.79
CA ASN A 26 5.81 -4.42 19.23
C ASN A 26 5.17 -4.68 17.87
N LEU A 27 3.89 -4.36 17.77
CA LEU A 27 3.15 -4.26 16.53
C LEU A 27 3.64 -2.99 15.83
N ALA A 28 4.97 -2.89 15.67
CA ALA A 28 5.61 -1.90 14.85
C ALA A 28 5.33 -2.33 13.41
N CYS A 29 4.27 -1.75 12.87
CA CYS A 29 4.27 -1.21 11.52
C CYS A 29 4.99 -2.07 10.45
N ALA A 30 4.60 -3.33 10.28
CA ALA A 30 4.94 -4.09 9.08
C ALA A 30 4.09 -3.61 7.87
N SER A 31 3.83 -2.31 7.74
CA SER A 31 3.09 -1.71 6.61
C SER A 31 4.03 -1.20 5.50
N GLU A 32 5.34 -1.12 5.75
CA GLU A 32 6.30 -0.64 4.76
C GLU A 32 6.71 -1.66 3.69
N GLY A 33 6.15 -2.88 3.71
CA GLY A 33 6.67 -3.98 2.86
C GLY A 33 6.20 -3.97 1.40
N TYR A 34 4.99 -3.50 1.11
CA TYR A 34 4.37 -3.68 -0.23
C TYR A 34 3.89 -2.38 -0.89
N GLY A 35 4.03 -1.23 -0.20
CA GLY A 35 3.66 0.08 -0.76
C GLY A 35 2.17 0.24 -1.11
N ILE A 36 1.28 -0.57 -0.54
CA ILE A 36 -0.14 -0.66 -0.91
C ILE A 36 -0.86 0.67 -0.68
N LEU A 37 -0.68 1.31 0.48
CA LEU A 37 -1.27 2.61 0.77
C LEU A 37 -0.80 3.70 -0.20
N LYS A 38 0.50 3.72 -0.56
CA LYS A 38 1.04 4.66 -1.55
C LYS A 38 0.39 4.41 -2.92
N ALA A 39 0.41 3.17 -3.40
CA ALA A 39 -0.18 2.79 -4.68
C ALA A 39 -1.68 3.10 -4.74
N LYS A 40 -2.42 2.87 -3.65
CA LYS A 40 -3.84 3.20 -3.55
C LYS A 40 -4.09 4.70 -3.63
N LYS A 41 -3.31 5.52 -2.90
CA LYS A 41 -3.44 6.98 -2.96
C LYS A 41 -3.16 7.50 -4.36
N GLU A 42 -2.13 7.00 -5.02
CA GLU A 42 -1.81 7.36 -6.40
C GLU A 42 -2.92 6.93 -7.37
N ALA A 43 -3.46 5.71 -7.23
CA ALA A 43 -4.57 5.22 -8.03
C ALA A 43 -5.83 6.08 -7.84
N LEU A 44 -6.20 6.41 -6.60
CA LEU A 44 -7.33 7.27 -6.30
C LEU A 44 -7.13 8.70 -6.82
N ALA A 45 -5.93 9.25 -6.67
CA ALA A 45 -5.58 10.56 -7.23
C ALA A 45 -5.71 10.55 -8.76
N ALA A 46 -5.22 9.51 -9.43
CA ALA A 46 -5.34 9.34 -10.88
C ALA A 46 -6.80 9.21 -11.32
N VAL A 47 -7.61 8.38 -10.64
CA VAL A 47 -9.04 8.24 -10.95
C VAL A 47 -9.78 9.56 -10.82
N ARG A 48 -9.43 10.42 -9.86
CA ARG A 48 -10.02 11.76 -9.73
C ARG A 48 -9.75 12.64 -10.96
N LEU A 49 -8.67 12.42 -11.71
CA LEU A 49 -8.37 13.17 -12.93
C LEU A 49 -9.37 12.90 -14.06
N LEU A 50 -10.02 11.72 -14.07
CA LEU A 50 -11.08 11.42 -15.03
C LEU A 50 -12.28 12.36 -14.90
N ARG A 51 -12.44 13.05 -13.75
CA ARG A 51 -13.49 14.05 -13.55
C ARG A 51 -13.36 15.23 -14.52
N PHE A 52 -12.14 15.56 -14.93
CA PHE A 52 -11.87 16.70 -15.82
C PHE A 52 -12.13 16.39 -17.30
N LYS A 53 -12.35 15.11 -17.67
CA LYS A 53 -12.63 14.70 -19.05
C LYS A 53 -13.79 15.44 -19.72
N ARG A 54 -14.79 15.87 -18.95
CA ARG A 54 -16.02 16.50 -19.45
C ARG A 54 -16.09 18.00 -19.20
N VAL A 55 -15.05 18.59 -18.61
CA VAL A 55 -14.99 20.02 -18.32
C VAL A 55 -14.28 20.72 -19.49
N PRO A 56 -14.84 21.81 -20.06
CA PRO A 56 -14.12 22.63 -21.03
C PRO A 56 -12.78 23.10 -20.46
N GLY A 57 -11.67 22.89 -21.16
CA GLY A 57 -10.31 23.16 -20.64
C GLY A 57 -9.83 22.18 -19.55
N GLY A 58 -10.62 21.18 -19.17
CA GLY A 58 -10.25 20.18 -18.17
C GLY A 58 -9.07 19.29 -18.59
N MET A 59 -8.85 19.11 -19.89
CA MET A 59 -7.65 18.46 -20.41
C MET A 59 -6.38 19.27 -20.14
N ASP A 60 -6.45 20.60 -20.18
CA ASP A 60 -5.29 21.46 -19.92
C ASP A 60 -4.91 21.43 -18.44
N ILE A 61 -5.92 21.47 -17.56
CA ILE A 61 -5.76 21.27 -16.10
C ILE A 61 -5.08 19.92 -15.81
N TRP A 62 -5.49 18.86 -16.51
CA TRP A 62 -4.84 17.56 -16.41
C TRP A 62 -3.40 17.59 -16.91
N MET A 63 -3.13 18.20 -18.07
CA MET A 63 -1.77 18.27 -18.64
C MET A 63 -0.80 19.03 -17.73
N ASP A 64 -1.27 20.08 -17.04
CA ASP A 64 -0.46 20.80 -16.06
C ASP A 64 -0.22 19.96 -14.81
N HIS A 65 -1.26 19.31 -14.29
CA HIS A 65 -1.11 18.39 -13.16
C HIS A 65 -0.22 17.19 -13.47
N TRP A 66 -0.26 16.69 -14.72
CA TRP A 66 0.58 15.62 -15.21
C TRP A 66 2.06 16.03 -15.26
N ARG A 67 2.34 17.23 -15.79
CA ARG A 67 3.70 17.80 -15.80
C ARG A 67 4.22 18.02 -14.39
N GLU A 68 3.40 18.55 -13.50
CA GLU A 68 3.73 18.74 -12.09
C GLU A 68 3.98 17.40 -11.38
N THR A 69 3.15 16.38 -11.64
CA THR A 69 3.33 15.03 -11.08
C THR A 69 4.61 14.38 -11.58
N LYS A 70 4.96 14.53 -12.86
CA LYS A 70 6.26 14.05 -13.38
C LYS A 70 7.43 14.77 -12.74
N ALA A 71 7.34 16.09 -12.56
CA ALA A 71 8.39 16.88 -11.92
C ALA A 71 8.54 16.50 -10.44
N LYS A 72 7.43 16.31 -9.72
CA LYS A 72 7.43 15.86 -8.32
C LYS A 72 7.96 14.45 -8.16
N ALA A 73 7.60 13.51 -9.04
CA ALA A 73 8.14 12.16 -8.99
C ALA A 73 9.66 12.13 -9.21
N ALA A 74 10.19 12.99 -10.09
CA ALA A 74 11.63 13.13 -10.30
C ALA A 74 12.34 13.78 -9.09
N ALA A 75 11.67 14.68 -8.36
CA ALA A 75 12.23 15.32 -7.16
C ALA A 75 12.08 14.45 -5.89
N GLU A 76 11.01 13.66 -5.76
CA GLU A 76 10.77 12.76 -4.63
C GLU A 76 11.72 11.55 -4.66
N GLU A 77 12.23 11.17 -5.83
CA GLU A 77 13.34 10.21 -5.98
C GLU A 77 14.66 10.75 -5.38
N GLU A 78 14.79 12.07 -5.24
CA GLU A 78 15.97 12.77 -4.70
C GLU A 78 15.82 13.13 -3.20
N GLU A 79 14.59 13.27 -2.67
CA GLU A 79 14.31 13.78 -1.32
C GLU A 79 13.59 12.79 -0.40
N ALA A 80 14.07 11.54 -0.30
CA ALA A 80 13.50 10.51 0.57
C ALA A 80 13.82 10.68 2.09
N ALA A 81 14.03 11.91 2.58
CA ALA A 81 14.53 12.15 3.94
C ALA A 81 13.96 13.38 4.65
N ARG A 82 12.63 13.52 4.78
CA ARG A 82 12.04 14.45 5.77
C ARG A 82 10.75 13.91 6.40
N PRO A 83 10.72 13.65 7.71
CA PRO A 83 9.50 13.27 8.41
C PRO A 83 8.90 14.47 9.15
N VAL A 84 7.77 14.99 8.67
CA VAL A 84 6.80 15.66 9.54
C VAL A 84 5.40 15.32 9.03
N LYS A 85 4.65 14.51 9.78
CA LYS A 85 3.19 14.53 9.77
C LYS A 85 2.62 13.75 10.96
N GLU A 86 1.54 14.32 11.48
CA GLU A 86 0.75 13.82 12.61
C GLU A 86 0.35 12.35 12.46
N ARG A 87 0.11 11.71 13.61
CA ARG A 87 -0.17 10.27 13.73
C ARG A 87 -1.49 9.91 13.06
N LYS A 88 -1.46 9.63 11.75
CA LYS A 88 -2.57 8.97 11.05
C LYS A 88 -2.59 7.49 11.41
N ARG A 89 -3.78 6.97 11.74
CA ARG A 89 -3.94 5.54 11.99
C ARG A 89 -4.20 4.85 10.66
N VAL A 90 -3.34 3.89 10.31
CA VAL A 90 -3.59 3.00 9.17
C VAL A 90 -4.37 1.79 9.66
N VAL A 91 -5.60 1.63 9.16
CA VAL A 91 -6.43 0.46 9.37
C VAL A 91 -6.19 -0.50 8.21
N LYS A 92 -5.97 -1.77 8.53
CA LYS A 92 -5.79 -2.83 7.55
C LYS A 92 -7.09 -3.62 7.40
N GLN A 93 -7.56 -3.75 6.17
CA GLN A 93 -8.75 -4.51 5.82
C GLN A 93 -8.34 -5.68 4.95
N ARG A 94 -8.59 -6.90 5.44
CA ARG A 94 -8.31 -8.11 4.67
C ARG A 94 -9.26 -8.22 3.49
N LEU A 95 -8.71 -8.42 2.29
CA LEU A 95 -9.50 -8.57 1.08
C LEU A 95 -9.99 -10.02 0.90
N PRO A 96 -11.22 -10.21 0.40
CA PRO A 96 -11.69 -11.54 0.02
C PRO A 96 -10.78 -12.17 -1.05
N LYS A 97 -10.46 -13.46 -0.91
CA LYS A 97 -9.64 -14.19 -1.90
C LYS A 97 -10.23 -14.12 -3.32
N ALA A 98 -11.56 -14.16 -3.41
CA ALA A 98 -12.28 -14.03 -4.68
C ALA A 98 -12.00 -12.69 -5.38
N LEU A 99 -11.80 -11.60 -4.63
CA LEU A 99 -11.45 -10.30 -5.20
C LEU A 99 -10.04 -10.32 -5.79
N ILE A 100 -9.06 -10.93 -5.11
CA ILE A 100 -7.71 -11.06 -5.64
C ILE A 100 -7.69 -11.95 -6.89
N HIS A 101 -8.41 -13.08 -6.87
CA HIS A 101 -8.53 -13.94 -8.04
C HIS A 101 -9.18 -13.21 -9.23
N LEU A 102 -10.16 -12.34 -8.97
CA LEU A 102 -10.76 -11.49 -10.00
C LEU A 102 -9.73 -10.50 -10.58
N MET A 103 -8.93 -9.84 -9.74
CA MET A 103 -7.87 -8.93 -10.19
C MET A 103 -6.81 -9.65 -11.04
N VAL A 104 -6.47 -10.90 -10.70
CA VAL A 104 -5.55 -11.74 -11.49
C VAL A 104 -6.18 -12.13 -12.83
N ALA A 105 -7.43 -12.61 -12.81
CA ALA A 105 -8.11 -13.09 -14.01
C ALA A 105 -8.49 -11.94 -14.97
N ARG A 106 -8.78 -10.76 -14.43
CA ARG A 106 -9.19 -9.59 -15.18
C ARG A 106 -8.49 -8.33 -14.64
N PRO A 107 -7.22 -8.11 -15.04
CA PRO A 107 -6.50 -6.90 -14.67
C PRO A 107 -7.25 -5.63 -15.12
N PHE A 108 -7.16 -4.56 -14.34
CA PHE A 108 -7.87 -3.33 -14.64
C PHE A 108 -7.45 -2.73 -15.99
N ARG A 109 -8.45 -2.50 -16.84
CA ARG A 109 -8.32 -1.88 -18.16
C ARG A 109 -9.66 -1.24 -18.56
N THR A 110 -9.62 0.02 -18.96
CA THR A 110 -10.80 0.76 -19.44
C THR A 110 -10.78 1.01 -20.95
N ILE A 111 -9.61 1.01 -21.58
CA ILE A 111 -9.45 1.17 -23.04
C ILE A 111 -8.51 0.12 -23.61
N GLU A 112 -8.72 -0.23 -24.88
CA GLU A 112 -7.82 -1.11 -25.64
C GLU A 112 -6.52 -0.40 -26.02
N ASP A 113 -5.44 -1.16 -26.15
CA ASP A 113 -4.14 -0.62 -26.55
C ASP A 113 -4.14 -0.34 -28.04
N LEU A 114 -3.93 0.93 -28.39
CA LEU A 114 -3.75 1.37 -29.75
C LEU A 114 -2.26 1.47 -30.06
N THR A 115 -1.87 0.95 -31.22
CA THR A 115 -0.52 1.15 -31.74
C THR A 115 -0.24 2.64 -31.98
N PRO A 116 1.03 3.08 -31.96
CA PRO A 116 1.39 4.46 -32.28
C PRO A 116 0.84 4.93 -33.64
N LEU A 117 0.81 4.04 -34.63
CA LEU A 117 0.25 4.30 -35.96
C LEU A 117 -1.28 4.48 -35.93
N GLN A 118 -1.99 3.72 -35.12
CA GLN A 118 -3.44 3.90 -34.95
C GLN A 118 -3.76 5.19 -34.21
N LEU A 119 -2.95 5.55 -33.20
CA LEU A 119 -3.09 6.80 -32.45
C LEU A 119 -2.80 8.03 -33.31
N SER A 120 -1.78 7.98 -34.18
CA SER A 120 -1.42 9.12 -35.03
C SER A 120 -2.55 9.52 -35.99
N LYS A 121 -3.38 8.56 -36.40
CA LYS A 121 -4.58 8.76 -37.23
C LYS A 121 -5.78 9.35 -36.48
N ARG A 122 -5.73 9.47 -35.16
CA ARG A 122 -6.82 10.01 -34.34
C ARG A 122 -6.67 11.52 -34.13
N SER A 123 -7.78 12.16 -33.75
CA SER A 123 -7.78 13.58 -33.40
C SER A 123 -6.86 13.88 -32.21
N HIS A 124 -6.42 15.13 -32.10
CA HIS A 124 -5.59 15.59 -30.98
C HIS A 124 -6.27 15.32 -29.63
N GLU A 125 -7.54 15.69 -29.50
CA GLU A 125 -8.35 15.47 -28.29
C GLU A 125 -8.44 13.98 -27.93
N PHE A 126 -8.62 13.10 -28.93
CA PHE A 126 -8.64 11.67 -28.69
C PHE A 126 -7.29 11.17 -28.16
N ARG A 127 -6.17 11.63 -28.72
CA ARG A 127 -4.84 11.26 -28.23
C ARG A 127 -4.59 11.73 -26.80
N GLN A 128 -5.04 12.93 -26.44
CA GLN A 128 -4.98 13.43 -25.06
C GLN A 128 -5.82 12.58 -24.10
N LEU A 129 -7.06 12.26 -24.49
CA LEU A 129 -7.93 11.40 -23.72
C LEU A 129 -7.38 9.99 -23.54
N TYR A 130 -6.82 9.43 -24.61
CA TYR A 130 -6.16 8.13 -24.59
C TYR A 130 -5.00 8.15 -23.59
N ALA A 131 -4.12 9.15 -23.67
CA ALA A 131 -2.98 9.29 -22.76
C ALA A 131 -3.43 9.41 -21.28
N LEU A 132 -4.45 10.23 -20.99
CA LEU A 132 -5.04 10.33 -19.65
C LEU A 132 -5.55 8.97 -19.17
N THR A 133 -6.33 8.30 -20.01
CA THR A 133 -6.98 7.03 -19.62
C THR A 133 -5.94 5.93 -19.41
N THR A 134 -4.95 5.80 -20.29
CA THR A 134 -3.82 4.86 -20.13
C THR A 134 -3.02 5.14 -18.86
N PHE A 135 -2.81 6.42 -18.52
CA PHE A 135 -2.13 6.79 -17.28
C PHE A 135 -2.92 6.35 -16.03
N VAL A 136 -4.22 6.62 -16.00
CA VAL A 136 -5.08 6.21 -14.87
C VAL A 136 -5.11 4.70 -14.74
N ASP A 137 -5.32 4.00 -15.86
CA ASP A 137 -5.30 2.54 -15.91
C ASP A 137 -3.97 1.97 -15.37
N ALA A 138 -2.83 2.59 -15.70
CA ALA A 138 -1.52 2.16 -15.21
C ALA A 138 -1.38 2.31 -13.70
N LYS A 139 -1.88 3.41 -13.11
CA LYS A 139 -1.85 3.61 -11.65
C LYS A 139 -2.76 2.63 -10.90
N VAL A 140 -3.96 2.39 -11.42
CA VAL A 140 -4.87 1.39 -10.84
C VAL A 140 -4.29 -0.02 -10.92
N ARG A 141 -3.71 -0.40 -12.06
CA ARG A 141 -3.00 -1.68 -12.20
C ARG A 141 -1.82 -1.81 -11.24
N GLY A 142 -1.05 -0.74 -11.03
CA GLY A 142 0.05 -0.75 -10.05
C GLY A 142 -0.43 -1.09 -8.64
N TYR A 143 -1.57 -0.55 -8.24
CA TYR A 143 -2.23 -0.89 -6.97
C TYR A 143 -2.71 -2.34 -6.92
N GLU A 144 -3.41 -2.83 -7.95
CA GLU A 144 -3.84 -4.24 -8.02
C GLU A 144 -2.63 -5.20 -7.96
N GLN A 145 -1.55 -4.88 -8.68
CA GLN A 145 -0.33 -5.68 -8.66
C GLN A 145 0.30 -5.72 -7.27
N ALA A 146 0.34 -4.61 -6.53
CA ALA A 146 0.84 -4.60 -5.15
C ALA A 146 0.04 -5.56 -4.24
N LEU A 147 -1.29 -5.59 -4.39
CA LEU A 147 -2.16 -6.52 -3.66
C LEU A 147 -1.94 -7.98 -4.07
N ILE A 148 -1.80 -8.25 -5.37
CA ILE A 148 -1.51 -9.60 -5.89
C ILE A 148 -0.15 -10.09 -5.39
N HIS A 149 0.87 -9.23 -5.40
CA HIS A 149 2.19 -9.56 -4.87
C HIS A 149 2.15 -9.90 -3.38
N GLN A 150 1.41 -9.12 -2.57
CA GLN A 150 1.21 -9.44 -1.16
C GLN A 150 0.50 -10.79 -0.99
N TYR A 151 -0.55 -11.05 -1.77
CA TYR A 151 -1.29 -12.30 -1.73
C TYR A 151 -0.41 -13.51 -2.06
N ASN A 152 0.38 -13.42 -3.13
CA ASN A 152 1.27 -14.51 -3.55
C ASN A 152 2.35 -14.80 -2.52
N ALA A 153 2.82 -13.79 -1.79
CA ALA A 153 3.83 -13.94 -0.75
C ALA A 153 3.27 -14.46 0.59
N GLN A 154 2.05 -14.03 0.97
CA GLN A 154 1.52 -14.25 2.33
C GLN A 154 0.31 -15.19 2.39
N GLY A 155 -0.28 -15.54 1.24
CA GLY A 155 -1.55 -16.26 1.13
C GLY A 155 -2.79 -15.40 1.44
N TYR A 156 -2.60 -14.09 1.62
CA TYR A 156 -3.65 -13.10 1.83
C TYR A 156 -3.17 -11.69 1.46
N ALA A 157 -4.11 -10.80 1.16
CA ALA A 157 -3.85 -9.38 0.91
C ALA A 157 -4.65 -8.52 1.88
N GLU A 158 -4.04 -7.41 2.30
CA GLU A 158 -4.64 -6.41 3.17
C GLU A 158 -4.61 -5.07 2.44
N ASP A 159 -5.79 -4.49 2.27
CA ASP A 159 -5.92 -3.11 1.86
C ASP A 159 -5.66 -2.19 3.07
N GLU A 160 -5.09 -1.02 2.81
CA GLU A 160 -4.72 -0.04 3.82
C GLU A 160 -5.59 1.22 3.68
N ILE A 161 -6.16 1.67 4.78
CA ILE A 161 -7.01 2.86 4.86
C ILE A 161 -6.46 3.77 5.94
N GLU A 162 -6.15 5.02 5.59
CA GLU A 162 -5.88 6.05 6.58
C GLU A 162 -7.19 6.55 7.17
N VAL A 163 -7.29 6.50 8.50
CA VAL A 163 -8.38 7.08 9.26
C VAL A 163 -7.81 8.16 10.16
N ASP A 164 -8.45 9.33 10.16
CA ASP A 164 -8.11 10.42 11.07
C ASP A 164 -8.48 10.00 12.50
N ALA A 165 -7.52 10.11 13.41
CA ALA A 165 -7.66 9.60 14.78
C ALA A 165 -8.69 10.36 15.64
N SER A 166 -9.33 11.40 15.11
CA SER A 166 -10.33 12.24 15.78
C SER A 166 -11.77 11.75 15.66
N VAL A 167 -12.05 10.61 15.00
CA VAL A 167 -13.43 10.15 14.71
C VAL A 167 -13.82 8.86 15.44
N VAL A 168 -13.19 8.52 16.57
CA VAL A 168 -13.68 7.44 17.44
C VAL A 168 -13.70 7.90 18.90
N GLU A 169 -14.57 8.87 19.18
CA GLU A 169 -15.25 8.99 20.47
C GLU A 169 -16.74 9.19 20.17
N ASN A 170 -17.49 8.10 20.34
CA ASN A 170 -18.86 8.03 20.89
C ASN A 170 -19.40 6.60 20.74
#